data_AF-A0A1I6NQ41-F1
#
_entry.id   AF-A0A1I6NQ41-F1
#
_cell.length_a   1.000
_cell.length_b   1.000
_cell.length_c   1.000
_cell.angle_alpha   90.00
_cell.angle_beta   90.00
_cell.angle_gamma   90.00
#
_symmetry.space_group_name_H-M   'P 1'
#
loop_
_entity.id
_entity.type
_entity.pdbx_description
1 polymer ?
#
loop_
_entity_poly.entity_id
_entity_poly.type
_entity_poly.pdbx_seq_one_letter_code
_entity_poly.pdbx_strand_id
1 'polypeptide(L)'
;MYAIGKNGTPAGRRYVIRTFAFMAPYVAINVAAMFGAFDEIYGKPAAWGLALAVSAPVIGQIWATLSLMNESDEFIRALIAKQFVLAAGLAMAIASVWGFGESYAGAYHLPAWIIYPLFWACFGVVAPFVRSSR
;
A
#
# COMPACT_ATOMS: atom_id res chain seq x y z
N MET A 1 -18.01 -17.73 0.47
CA MET A 1 -17.81 -16.25 0.41
C MET A 1 -17.36 -15.79 1.80
N TYR A 2 -16.54 -14.72 1.88
CA TYR A 2 -16.05 -14.02 3.09
C TYR A 2 -14.78 -14.53 3.79
N ALA A 3 -13.61 -14.29 3.17
CA ALA A 3 -12.35 -14.12 3.92
C ALA A 3 -12.12 -12.65 4.34
N ILE A 4 -12.74 -11.68 3.66
CA ILE A 4 -12.67 -10.23 3.94
C ILE A 4 -13.78 -9.82 4.93
N GLY A 5 -13.99 -10.57 6.02
CA GLY A 5 -15.20 -10.36 6.83
C GLY A 5 -15.19 -10.87 8.26
N LYS A 6 -14.21 -11.64 8.73
CA LYS A 6 -14.09 -11.87 10.18
C LYS A 6 -13.32 -10.72 10.83
N ASN A 7 -13.97 -9.55 10.88
CA ASN A 7 -13.66 -8.49 11.85
C ASN A 7 -13.85 -8.96 13.31
N GLY A 8 -14.26 -10.22 13.52
CA GLY A 8 -14.45 -10.83 14.84
C GLY A 8 -13.19 -11.43 15.47
N THR A 9 -12.04 -11.49 14.79
CA THR A 9 -10.80 -11.94 15.44
C THR A 9 -10.05 -10.75 16.07
N PRO A 10 -9.39 -10.94 17.23
CA PRO A 10 -8.58 -9.89 17.85
C PRO A 10 -7.50 -9.33 16.93
N ALA A 11 -6.87 -10.18 16.11
CA ALA A 11 -5.85 -9.79 15.12
C ALA A 11 -6.43 -8.90 14.02
N GLY A 12 -7.60 -9.27 13.47
CA GLY A 12 -8.28 -8.47 12.45
C GLY A 12 -8.69 -7.09 12.99
N ARG A 13 -9.19 -7.02 14.22
CA ARG A 13 -9.51 -5.73 14.87
C ARG A 13 -8.28 -4.85 15.05
N ARG A 14 -7.16 -5.41 15.52
CA ARG A 14 -5.89 -4.67 15.65
C ARG A 14 -5.38 -4.17 14.31
N TYR A 15 -5.49 -4.99 13.27
CA TYR A 15 -5.12 -4.60 11.92
C TYR A 15 -5.95 -3.40 11.44
N VAL A 16 -7.28 -3.45 11.55
CA VAL A 16 -8.15 -2.35 11.15
C VAL A 16 -7.80 -1.06 11.89
N ILE A 17 -7.59 -1.13 13.22
CA ILE A 17 -7.20 0.03 14.02
C ILE A 17 -5.86 0.61 13.52
N ARG A 18 -4.85 -0.23 13.31
CA ARG A 18 -3.54 0.20 12.79
C ARG A 18 -3.66 0.81 11.40
N THR A 19 -4.46 0.21 10.52
CA THR A 19 -4.70 0.74 9.17
C THR A 19 -5.35 2.11 9.22
N PHE A 20 -6.38 2.33 10.02
CA PHE A 20 -6.96 3.66 10.18
C PHE A 20 -5.97 4.64 10.81
N ALA A 21 -5.19 4.21 11.80
CA ALA A 21 -4.18 5.05 12.47
C ALA A 21 -3.08 5.53 11.51
N PHE A 22 -2.73 4.76 10.48
CA PHE A 22 -1.74 5.18 9.47
C PHE A 22 -2.38 5.85 8.26
N MET A 23 -3.48 5.31 7.74
CA MET A 23 -4.08 5.84 6.52
C MET A 23 -4.82 7.16 6.73
N ALA A 24 -5.37 7.44 7.91
CA ALA A 24 -6.01 8.72 8.18
C ALA A 24 -4.99 9.89 8.14
N PRO A 25 -3.83 9.84 8.81
CA PRO A 25 -2.77 10.83 8.64
C PRO A 25 -2.27 10.93 7.20
N TYR A 26 -2.08 9.81 6.50
CA TYR A 26 -1.67 9.82 5.09
C TYR A 26 -2.65 10.64 4.25
N VAL A 27 -3.95 10.36 4.35
CA VAL A 27 -4.98 11.09 3.62
C VAL A 27 -4.99 12.55 4.05
N ALA A 28 -4.95 12.85 5.35
CA ALA A 28 -4.94 14.22 5.85
C ALA A 28 -3.78 15.06 5.30
N ILE A 29 -2.55 14.51 5.28
CA ILE A 29 -1.39 15.23 4.75
C ILE A 29 -1.53 15.46 3.25
N ASN A 30 -1.97 14.47 2.47
CA ASN A 30 -2.16 14.62 1.02
C ASN A 30 -3.30 15.60 0.68
N VAL A 31 -4.38 15.59 1.46
CA VAL A 31 -5.48 16.56 1.30
C VAL A 31 -4.98 17.97 1.62
N ALA A 32 -4.23 18.16 2.71
CA ALA A 32 -3.63 19.44 3.04
C ALA A 32 -2.68 19.94 1.94
N ALA A 33 -1.86 19.04 1.37
CA ALA A 33 -1.01 19.34 0.22
C ALA A 33 -1.82 19.77 -1.01
N MET A 34 -2.94 19.09 -1.30
CA MET A 34 -3.83 19.45 -2.42
C MET A 34 -4.48 20.83 -2.25
N PHE A 35 -4.72 21.26 -1.00
CA PHE A 35 -5.23 22.60 -0.68
C PHE A 35 -4.12 23.66 -0.53
N GLY A 36 -2.87 23.33 -0.89
CA GLY A 36 -1.76 24.29 -0.92
C GLY A 36 -1.10 24.56 0.43
N ALA A 37 -1.36 23.77 1.47
CA ALA A 37 -0.79 23.98 2.81
C ALA A 37 0.75 23.90 2.85
N PHE A 38 1.37 23.36 1.80
CA PHE A 38 2.82 23.14 1.71
C PHE A 38 3.44 23.75 0.44
N ASP A 39 2.73 24.58 -0.31
CA ASP A 39 3.22 25.13 -1.58
C ASP A 39 4.51 25.93 -1.41
N GLU A 40 4.64 26.64 -0.28
CA GLU A 40 5.81 27.47 0.02
C GLU A 40 7.09 26.66 0.25
N ILE A 41 7.01 25.37 0.58
CA ILE A 41 8.17 24.53 0.87
C ILE A 41 8.62 23.66 -0.30
N TYR A 42 7.84 23.59 -1.39
CA TYR A 42 8.22 22.82 -2.57
C TYR A 42 9.53 23.28 -3.19
N GLY A 43 10.35 22.32 -3.61
CA GLY A 43 11.70 22.56 -4.14
C GLY A 43 12.75 22.96 -3.09
N LYS A 44 12.37 23.22 -1.84
CA LYS A 44 13.29 23.55 -0.76
C LYS A 44 13.72 22.28 0.00
N PRO A 45 14.87 22.29 0.70
CA PRO A 45 15.28 21.18 1.54
C PRO A 45 14.22 20.76 2.58
N ALA A 46 13.39 21.71 3.05
CA ALA A 46 12.28 21.44 3.96
C ALA A 46 11.22 20.48 3.39
N ALA A 47 11.06 20.38 2.05
CA ALA A 47 10.15 19.44 1.42
C ALA A 47 10.49 17.96 1.72
N TRP A 48 11.75 17.66 2.05
CA TRP A 48 12.12 16.30 2.48
C TRP A 48 11.44 15.90 3.79
N GLY A 49 11.20 16.86 4.70
CA GLY A 49 10.44 16.61 5.92
C GLY A 49 9.01 16.18 5.61
N LEU A 50 8.36 16.85 4.65
CA LEU A 50 7.02 16.47 4.18
C LEU A 50 7.03 15.11 3.48
N ALA A 51 8.02 14.83 2.62
CA ALA A 51 8.15 13.56 1.94
C ALA A 51 8.27 12.38 2.93
N LEU A 52 9.06 12.57 4.00
CA LEU A 52 9.17 11.59 5.09
C LEU A 52 7.87 11.46 5.88
N ALA A 53 7.18 12.58 6.17
CA ALA A 53 5.91 12.57 6.89
C ALA A 53 4.81 11.83 6.12
N VAL A 54 4.72 12.00 4.79
CA VAL A 54 3.77 11.26 3.94
C VAL A 54 4.17 9.78 3.79
N SER A 55 5.47 9.48 3.79
CA SER A 55 5.98 8.11 3.65
C SER A 55 5.88 7.29 4.93
N ALA A 56 5.93 7.91 6.11
CA ALA A 56 5.88 7.19 7.39
C ALA A 56 4.60 6.34 7.57
N PRO A 57 3.39 6.83 7.27
CA PRO A 57 2.20 5.99 7.35
C PRO A 57 2.12 4.89 6.27
N VAL A 58 2.76 5.09 5.11
CA VAL A 58 2.90 4.04 4.09
C VAL A 58 3.69 2.85 4.66
N ILE A 59 4.83 3.14 5.30
CA ILE A 59 5.64 2.14 6.01
C ILE A 59 4.83 1.50 7.15
N GLY A 60 4.11 2.32 7.91
CA GLY A 60 3.24 1.87 8.99
C GLY A 60 2.16 0.87 8.54
N GLN A 61 1.55 1.09 7.37
CA GLN A 61 0.55 0.16 6.83
C GLN A 61 1.16 -1.16 6.32
N ILE A 62 2.37 -1.11 5.74
CA ILE A 62 3.10 -2.33 5.39
C ILE A 62 3.36 -3.12 6.66
N TRP A 63 3.89 -2.47 7.70
CA TRP A 63 4.08 -3.10 9.01
C TRP A 63 2.78 -3.64 9.61
N ALA A 64 1.67 -2.90 9.53
CA ALA A 64 0.39 -3.35 10.05
C ALA A 64 -0.07 -4.67 9.40
N THR A 65 0.17 -4.80 8.09
CA THR A 65 -0.13 -6.01 7.33
C THR A 65 0.79 -7.16 7.72
N LEU A 66 2.09 -6.91 7.87
CA LEU A 66 3.02 -7.92 8.35
C LEU A 66 2.70 -8.37 9.79
N SER A 67 2.26 -7.45 10.65
CA SER A 67 1.82 -7.76 12.00
C SER A 67 0.54 -8.59 12.00
N LEU A 68 -0.39 -8.35 11.07
CA LEU A 68 -1.56 -9.21 10.88
C LEU A 68 -1.13 -10.64 10.54
N MET A 69 -0.20 -10.81 9.60
CA MET A 69 0.32 -12.14 9.25
C MET A 69 0.96 -12.85 10.45
N ASN A 70 1.69 -12.12 11.28
CA ASN A 70 2.34 -12.67 12.47
C ASN A 70 1.35 -13.07 13.58
N GLU A 71 0.27 -12.31 13.72
CA GLU A 71 -0.81 -12.56 14.70
C GLU A 71 -1.85 -13.59 14.21
N SER A 72 -1.78 -14.00 12.94
CA SER A 72 -2.71 -14.94 12.32
C SER A 72 -2.25 -16.40 12.46
N ASP A 73 -3.19 -17.33 12.29
CA ASP A 73 -2.86 -18.75 12.18
C ASP A 73 -2.00 -19.07 10.95
N GLU A 74 -1.38 -20.25 10.93
CA GLU A 74 -0.45 -20.66 9.87
C GLU A 74 -1.08 -20.67 8.48
N PHE A 75 -2.36 -21.07 8.36
CA PHE A 75 -3.06 -21.10 7.10
C PHE A 75 -3.31 -19.68 6.56
N ILE A 76 -3.83 -18.78 7.39
CA ILE A 76 -4.08 -17.39 7.01
C ILE A 76 -2.77 -16.66 6.72
N ARG A 77 -1.72 -16.89 7.52
CA ARG A 77 -0.39 -16.34 7.28
C ARG A 77 0.17 -16.77 5.93
N ALA A 78 0.12 -18.07 5.61
CA ALA A 78 0.58 -18.57 4.32
C ALA A 78 -0.26 -18.03 3.16
N LEU A 79 -1.57 -17.91 3.35
CA LEU A 79 -2.49 -17.36 2.36
C LEU A 79 -2.19 -15.89 2.04
N ILE A 80 -2.07 -15.04 3.07
CA ILE A 80 -1.76 -13.61 2.91
C ILE A 80 -0.37 -13.44 2.29
N ALA A 81 0.63 -14.22 2.72
CA ALA A 81 1.97 -14.17 2.14
C ALA A 81 1.95 -14.50 0.64
N LYS A 82 1.24 -15.55 0.22
CA LYS A 82 1.08 -15.91 -1.20
C LYS A 82 0.40 -14.79 -1.99
N GLN A 83 -0.67 -14.20 -1.45
CA GLN A 83 -1.35 -13.05 -2.06
C GLN A 83 -0.42 -11.83 -2.19
N PHE A 84 0.35 -11.53 -1.15
CA PHE A 84 1.28 -10.40 -1.10
C PHE A 84 2.40 -10.54 -2.13
N VAL A 85 2.99 -11.73 -2.26
CA VAL A 85 4.04 -12.02 -3.26
C VAL A 85 3.50 -11.91 -4.69
N LEU A 86 2.32 -12.48 -4.96
CA LEU A 86 1.70 -12.40 -6.28
C LEU A 86 1.31 -10.96 -6.64
N ALA A 87 0.76 -10.20 -5.69
CA ALA A 87 0.44 -8.79 -5.87
C ALA A 87 1.70 -7.95 -6.11
N ALA A 88 2.79 -8.20 -5.38
CA ALA A 88 4.07 -7.55 -5.59
C ALA A 88 4.63 -7.84 -6.98
N GLY A 89 4.62 -9.12 -7.41
CA GLY A 89 5.05 -9.51 -8.75
C GLY A 89 4.25 -8.83 -9.85
N LEU A 90 2.93 -8.77 -9.71
CA LEU A 90 2.04 -8.10 -10.66
C LEU A 90 2.30 -6.59 -10.71
N ALA A 91 2.39 -5.94 -9.55
CA ALA A 91 2.67 -4.51 -9.47
C ALA A 91 4.04 -4.15 -10.05
N MET A 92 5.07 -4.96 -9.79
CA MET A 92 6.39 -4.80 -10.40
C MET A 92 6.33 -4.94 -11.92
N ALA A 93 5.65 -5.97 -12.44
CA ALA A 93 5.51 -6.15 -13.88
C ALA A 93 4.81 -4.96 -14.56
N ILE A 94 3.69 -4.49 -14.00
CA ILE A 94 2.95 -3.32 -14.53
C ILE A 94 3.82 -2.06 -14.48
N ALA A 95 4.49 -1.81 -13.36
CA ALA A 95 5.36 -0.65 -13.20
C ALA A 95 6.56 -0.69 -14.16
N SER A 96 7.17 -1.86 -14.39
CA SER A 96 8.24 -2.02 -15.36
C SER A 96 7.76 -1.78 -16.79
N VAL A 97 6.60 -2.34 -17.18
CA VAL A 97 6.01 -2.08 -18.49
C VAL A 97 5.78 -0.59 -18.70
N TRP A 98 5.22 0.11 -17.71
CA TRP A 98 4.99 1.55 -17.81
C TRP A 98 6.30 2.35 -17.85
N GLY A 99 7.26 2.04 -16.99
CA GLY A 99 8.56 2.71 -16.97
C GLY A 99 9.35 2.55 -18.27
N PHE A 100 9.27 1.37 -18.91
CA PHE A 100 9.79 1.19 -20.27
C PHE A 100 8.99 1.98 -21.31
N GLY A 101 7.67 2.10 -21.14
CA GLY A 101 6.84 2.98 -21.93
C GLY A 101 7.26 4.45 -21.84
N GLU A 102 7.58 4.94 -20.63
CA GLU A 102 8.12 6.29 -20.43
C GLU A 102 9.49 6.46 -21.12
N SER A 103 10.35 5.45 -21.00
CA SER A 103 11.72 5.50 -21.54
C SER A 103 11.78 5.40 -23.06
N TYR A 104 10.93 4.59 -23.68
CA TYR A 104 11.06 4.18 -25.09
C TYR A 104 9.88 4.60 -25.96
N ALA A 105 8.68 4.68 -25.40
CA ALA A 105 7.43 4.89 -26.15
C ALA A 105 6.82 6.29 -25.95
N GLY A 106 7.48 7.18 -25.20
CA GLY A 106 6.99 8.52 -24.91
C GLY A 106 5.72 8.54 -24.04
N ALA A 107 5.53 7.52 -23.19
CA ALA A 107 4.40 7.50 -22.25
C ALA A 107 4.50 8.66 -21.25
N TYR A 108 3.35 9.07 -20.72
CA TYR A 108 3.27 10.11 -19.70
C TYR A 108 4.01 9.70 -18.42
N HIS A 109 4.81 10.62 -17.86
CA HIS A 109 5.57 10.38 -16.65
C HIS A 109 4.66 10.25 -15.43
N LEU A 110 4.67 9.07 -14.80
CA LEU A 110 3.94 8.82 -13.56
C LEU A 110 4.88 8.96 -12.35
N PRO A 111 4.46 9.68 -11.29
CA PRO A 111 5.27 9.78 -10.10
C PRO A 111 5.41 8.41 -9.42
N ALA A 112 6.62 8.09 -8.97
CA ALA A 112 6.98 6.76 -8.46
C ALA A 112 6.09 6.28 -7.29
N TRP A 113 5.54 7.19 -6.49
CA TRP A 113 4.68 6.84 -5.36
C TRP A 113 3.38 6.13 -5.76
N ILE A 114 2.96 6.19 -7.03
CA ILE A 114 1.80 5.45 -7.57
C ILE A 114 1.97 3.93 -7.44
N ILE A 115 3.19 3.42 -7.30
CA ILE A 115 3.44 2.00 -7.06
C ILE A 115 2.70 1.47 -5.82
N TYR A 116 2.51 2.32 -4.81
CA TYR A 116 1.87 1.92 -3.56
C TYR A 116 0.36 1.63 -3.71
N PRO A 117 -0.48 2.55 -4.24
CA PRO A 117 -1.86 2.22 -4.54
C PRO A 117 -1.99 1.13 -5.61
N LEU A 118 -1.09 1.08 -6.59
CA LEU A 118 -1.06 -0.01 -7.59
C LEU A 118 -0.87 -1.38 -6.94
N PHE A 119 0.06 -1.49 -5.98
CA PHE A 119 0.28 -2.72 -5.22
C PHE A 119 -0.99 -3.18 -4.49
N TRP A 120 -1.68 -2.28 -3.78
CA TRP A 120 -2.90 -2.63 -3.06
C TRP A 120 -4.07 -2.96 -3.99
N ALA A 121 -4.15 -2.30 -5.16
CA ALA A 121 -5.09 -2.67 -6.20
C ALA A 121 -4.81 -4.09 -6.72
N CYS A 122 -3.55 -4.42 -7.00
CA CYS A 122 -3.13 -5.78 -7.38
C CYS A 122 -3.47 -6.80 -6.28
N PHE A 123 -3.25 -6.45 -5.01
CA PHE A 123 -3.61 -7.30 -3.87
C PHE A 123 -5.12 -7.57 -3.81
N GLY A 124 -5.94 -6.54 -4.00
CA GLY A 124 -7.39 -6.66 -4.09
C GLY A 124 -7.87 -7.52 -5.26
N VAL A 125 -7.16 -7.48 -6.39
CA VAL A 125 -7.42 -8.35 -7.55
C VAL A 125 -7.00 -9.79 -7.26
N VAL A 126 -5.84 -10.02 -6.65
CA VAL A 126 -5.29 -11.36 -6.39
C VAL A 126 -6.07 -12.11 -5.29
N ALA A 127 -6.46 -11.42 -4.22
CA ALA A 127 -7.04 -12.05 -3.03
C ALA A 127 -8.29 -12.92 -3.29
N PRO A 128 -9.23 -12.55 -4.17
CA PRO A 128 -10.37 -13.40 -4.54
C PRO A 128 -10.01 -14.70 -5.24
N PHE A 129 -8.88 -14.76 -5.97
CA PHE A 129 -8.46 -15.94 -6.74
C PHE A 129 -7.58 -16.88 -5.90
N VAL A 130 -6.81 -16.33 -4.97
CA VAL A 130 -5.93 -17.10 -4.09
C VAL A 130 -6.67 -17.42 -2.80
N ARG A 131 -7.30 -18.60 -2.75
CA ARG A 131 -8.10 -19.07 -1.59
C ARG A 131 -7.51 -20.27 -0.85
N SER A 132 -6.39 -20.81 -1.33
CA SER A 132 -5.72 -21.99 -0.77
C SER A 132 -4.22 -21.74 -0.64
N SER A 133 -3.66 -22.26 0.47
CA SER A 133 -2.22 -22.29 0.73
C SER A 133 -1.48 -23.42 0.01
N ARG A 134 -2.20 -24.42 -0.50
CA ARG A 134 -1.63 -25.47 -1.37
C ARG A 134 -1.30 -24.94 -2.77
#